data_AF-A0AA46TW82-F1
#
_entry.id   AF-A0AA46TW82-F1
#
_cell.length_a   1.000
_cell.length_b   1.000
_cell.length_c   1.000
_cell.angle_alpha   90.00
_cell.angle_beta   90.00
_cell.angle_gamma   90.00
#
_symmetry.space_group_name_H-M   'P 1'
#
loop_
_entity.id
_entity.type
_entity.pdbx_description
1 polymer ?
#
loop_
_entity_poly.entity_id
_entity_poly.type
_entity_poly.pdbx_seq_one_letter_code
_entity_poly.pdbx_strand_id
1 'polypeptide(L)' 'MGVDRSYSPYESIRTYQDRGMMKWAAFATGELTEAQKKFKEEEEEDKNDNPNYKK' A
#
# COMPACT_ATOMS: atom_id res chain seq x y z
N MET A 1 -12.23 14.29 -3.92
CA MET A 1 -12.44 15.62 -4.55
C MET A 1 -11.14 16.01 -5.22
N GLY A 2 -11.12 16.12 -6.55
CA GLY A 2 -9.99 16.70 -7.27
C GLY A 2 -10.28 18.16 -7.60
N VAL A 3 -9.27 19.03 -7.54
CA VAL A 3 -9.39 20.41 -8.02
C VAL A 3 -9.37 20.38 -9.54
N ASP A 4 -10.42 20.89 -10.20
CA ASP A 4 -10.39 21.08 -11.65
C ASP A 4 -9.39 22.18 -12.00
N ARG A 5 -8.42 21.84 -12.85
CA ARG A 5 -7.34 22.73 -13.31
C ARG A 5 -7.35 22.90 -14.83
N SER A 6 -8.40 22.42 -15.50
CA SER A 6 -8.56 22.43 -16.97
C SER A 6 -8.45 23.83 -17.59
N TYR A 7 -8.74 24.86 -16.81
CA TYR A 7 -8.65 26.27 -17.21
C TYR A 7 -7.21 26.78 -17.40
N SER A 8 -6.19 26.08 -16.88
CA SER A 8 -4.80 26.53 -16.98
C SER A 8 -4.24 26.26 -18.39
N PRO A 9 -3.64 27.28 -19.05
CA PRO A 9 -2.99 27.10 -20.36
C PRO A 9 -1.74 26.21 -20.24
N TYR A 10 -1.12 26.16 -19.07
CA TYR A 10 0.05 25.33 -18.81
C TYR A 10 -0.36 23.88 -18.53
N GLU A 11 0.11 22.96 -19.37
CA GLU A 11 -0.12 21.51 -19.23
C GLU A 11 0.42 20.98 -17.90
N SER A 12 1.57 21.49 -17.46
CA SER A 12 2.21 21.10 -16.20
C SER A 12 1.30 21.25 -15.00
N ILE A 13 0.40 22.24 -14.98
CA ILE A 13 -0.56 22.49 -13.89
C ILE A 13 -1.78 21.56 -14.00
N ARG A 14 -2.20 21.24 -15.22
CA ARG A 14 -3.33 20.33 -15.49
C ARG A 14 -2.99 18.89 -15.13
N THR A 15 -1.75 18.48 -15.39
CA THR A 15 -1.26 17.12 -15.14
C THR A 15 -0.52 17.00 -13.81
N TYR A 16 -0.33 18.10 -13.07
CA TYR A 16 0.21 18.06 -11.71
C TYR A 16 -0.76 17.32 -10.79
N GLN A 17 -0.58 16.00 -10.69
CA GLN A 17 -1.05 15.27 -9.53
C GLN A 17 -0.20 15.72 -8.35
N ASP A 18 -0.86 16.03 -7.24
CA ASP A 18 -0.19 16.51 -6.03
C ASP A 18 0.91 15.50 -5.68
N ARG A 19 2.18 15.89 -5.90
CA ARG A 19 3.35 15.02 -5.68
C ARG A 19 3.40 14.46 -4.25
N GLY A 20 2.72 15.13 -3.31
CA GLY A 20 2.49 14.63 -1.95
C GLY A 20 1.69 13.32 -1.94
N MET A 21 0.61 13.21 -2.71
CA MET A 21 -0.21 11.99 -2.78
C MET A 21 0.57 10.80 -3.34
N MET A 22 1.44 11.01 -4.34
CA MET A 22 2.28 9.93 -4.89
C MET A 22 3.34 9.43 -3.89
N LYS A 23 3.95 10.32 -3.11
CA LYS A 23 4.98 9.94 -2.13
C LYS A 23 4.41 9.20 -0.93
N TRP A 24 3.22 9.59 -0.47
CA TRP A 24 2.55 8.94 0.66
C TRP A 24 1.92 7.59 0.29
N ALA A 25 1.54 7.40 -0.97
CA ALA A 25 1.01 6.12 -1.43
C ALA A 25 2.00 4.96 -1.22
N ALA A 26 3.27 5.14 -1.57
CA ALA A 26 4.30 4.11 -1.40
C ALA A 26 4.58 3.80 0.07
N PHE A 27 4.61 4.82 0.93
CA PHE A 27 4.81 4.67 2.37
C PHE A 27 3.65 3.92 3.03
N ALA A 28 2.40 4.26 2.70
CA ALA A 28 1.22 3.60 3.25
C ALA A 28 1.12 2.11 2.87
N THR A 29 1.57 1.73 1.67
CA THR A 29 1.53 0.33 1.21
C THR A 29 2.73 -0.49 1.66
N GLY A 30 3.90 0.12 1.84
CA GLY A 30 5.14 -0.59 2.21
C GLY A 30 5.04 -1.24 3.59
N GLU A 31 4.76 -0.43 4.62
CA GLU A 31 4.66 -0.91 6.00
C GLU A 31 3.53 -1.92 6.19
N LEU A 32 2.39 -1.71 5.52
CA LEU A 32 1.24 -2.62 5.60
C LEU A 32 1.53 -3.98 4.95
N THR A 33 2.29 -4.01 3.85
CA THR A 33 2.69 -5.26 3.19
C THR A 33 3.67 -6.07 4.05
N GLU A 34 4.59 -5.40 4.74
CA GLU A 34 5.54 -6.06 5.65
C GLU A 34 4.84 -6.64 6.89
N ALA A 35 3.91 -5.89 7.48
CA ALA A 35 3.10 -6.39 8.59
C ALA A 35 2.26 -7.61 8.17
N GLN A 36 1.62 -7.57 7.00
CA GLN A 36 0.85 -8.70 6.46
C GLN A 36 1.70 -9.95 6.23
N LYS A 37 2.95 -9.80 5.78
CA LYS A 37 3.88 -10.93 5.61
C LYS A 37 4.20 -11.60 6.95
N LYS A 38 4.53 -10.81 7.98
CA LYS A 38 4.84 -11.33 9.33
C LYS A 38 3.67 -12.10 9.93
N PHE A 39 2.45 -11.54 9.87
CA PHE A 39 1.25 -12.25 10.34
C PHE A 39 1.04 -13.58 9.62
N LYS A 40 1.28 -13.63 8.31
CA LYS A 40 1.13 -14.86 7.54
C LYS A 40 2.20 -15.90 7.88
N GLU A 41 3.43 -15.48 8.12
CA GLU A 41 4.52 -16.37 8.55
C GLU A 41 4.23 -16.96 9.94
N GLU A 42 3.79 -16.14 10.90
CA GLU A 42 3.40 -16.59 12.24
C GLU A 42 2.22 -17.59 12.20
N GLU A 43 1.20 -17.36 11.37
CA GLU A 43 0.10 -18.31 11.19
C GLU A 43 0.52 -19.65 10.57
N GLU A 44 1.52 -19.65 9.68
CA GLU A 44 2.03 -20.88 9.08
C GLU A 44 2.93 -21.64 10.07
N GLU A 45 3.72 -20.96 10.89
CA GLU A 45 4.50 -21.57 11.97
C GLU A 45 3.59 -22.22 13.02
N ASP A 46 2.54 -21.53 13.47
CA ASP A 46 1.55 -22.06 14.43
C ASP A 46 0.82 -23.31 13.91
N LYS A 47 0.54 -23.37 12.59
CA LYS A 47 -0.07 -24.55 11.93
C LYS A 47 0.90 -25.72 11.84
N ASN A 48 2.19 -25.44 11.63
CA ASN A 48 3.23 -26.46 11.49
C ASN A 48 3.65 -27.08 12.83
N ASP A 49 3.57 -26.32 13.92
CA ASP A 49 3.90 -26.78 15.27
C ASP A 49 2.74 -27.47 15.99
N ASN A 50 1.51 -27.36 15.47
CA ASN A 50 0.38 -28.10 15.99
C ASN A 50 0.33 -29.54 15.41
N PRO A 51 0.56 -30.58 16.23
CA PRO A 51 0.61 -31.97 15.77
C PRO A 51 -0.75 -32.52 15.29
N ASN A 52 -1.85 -31.77 15.46
CA ASN A 52 -3.19 -32.19 15.04
C ASN A 52 -3.46 -31.96 13.54
N TYR A 53 -2.67 -31.12 12.86
CA TYR A 53 -2.82 -30.83 11.42
C TYR A 53 -1.83 -31.60 10.52
N LYS A 54 -0.86 -32.33 11.09
CA LYS A 54 0.11 -33.18 10.36
C LYS A 54 -0.38 -34.62 10.12
N LYS A 55 -1.70 -34.83 10.01
CA LYS A 55 -2.31 -36.16 9.85
C LYS A 55 -2.63 -36.50 8.41
#